data_AF-A0A852TZ74-F1
#
_entry.id   AF-A0A852TZ74-F1
#
_cell.length_a   1.000
_cell.length_b   1.000
_cell.length_c   1.000
_cell.angle_alpha   90.00
_cell.angle_beta   90.00
_cell.angle_gamma   90.00
#
_symmetry.space_group_name_H-M   'P 1'
#
loop_
_entity.id
_entity.type
_entity.pdbx_description
1 polymer ?
#
loop_
_entity_poly.entity_id
_entity_poly.type
_entity_poly.pdbx_seq_one_letter_code
_entity_poly.pdbx_strand_id
1 'polypeptide(L)'
;MTTTMAAEPEQPTIPRVLHRLRRTYRQHGWTIWHGEATGQYWAAHTGSMVLLCGDSETELAEAISRFRPLPRPNTVPAPRRPPLHLPPRPRPRGA
;
A
#
# COMPACT_ATOMS: atom_id res chain seq x y z
N MET A 1 -27.52 42.77 18.57
CA MET A 1 -26.15 42.20 18.67
C MET A 1 -26.28 40.71 18.44
N THR A 2 -25.93 40.22 17.25
CA THR A 2 -26.15 38.82 16.86
C THR A 2 -24.81 38.11 16.90
N THR A 3 -24.62 37.25 17.90
CA THR A 3 -23.46 36.37 18.03
C THR A 3 -23.59 35.26 17.01
N THR A 4 -22.86 35.39 15.89
CA THR A 4 -22.65 34.29 14.94
C THR A 4 -21.83 33.20 15.63
N MET A 5 -22.48 32.08 15.97
CA MET A 5 -21.77 30.85 16.32
C MET A 5 -20.97 30.38 15.10
N ALA A 6 -19.66 30.55 15.15
CA ALA A 6 -18.75 29.93 14.20
C ALA A 6 -18.88 28.40 14.37
N ALA A 7 -19.29 27.72 13.31
CA ALA A 7 -19.30 26.27 13.24
C ALA A 7 -17.85 25.78 13.48
N GLU A 8 -17.65 25.00 14.54
CA GLU A 8 -16.40 24.27 14.74
C GLU A 8 -16.16 23.36 13.53
N PRO A 9 -14.95 23.34 12.96
CA PRO A 9 -14.64 22.45 11.86
C PRO A 9 -14.69 21.01 12.36
N GLU A 10 -15.69 20.25 11.92
CA GLU A 10 -15.78 18.82 12.20
C GLU A 10 -14.52 18.13 11.71
N GLN A 11 -13.63 17.77 12.65
CA GLN A 11 -12.39 17.11 12.30
C GLN A 11 -12.71 15.73 11.70
N PRO A 12 -12.13 15.39 10.53
CA PRO A 12 -12.41 14.13 9.88
C PRO A 12 -11.93 12.97 10.75
N THR A 13 -12.79 11.98 10.97
CA THR A 13 -12.44 10.79 11.76
C THR A 13 -11.33 9.97 11.08
N ILE A 14 -10.44 9.36 11.87
CA ILE A 14 -9.31 8.55 11.39
C ILE A 14 -9.74 7.51 10.32
N PRO A 15 -10.87 6.78 10.46
CA PRO A 15 -11.30 5.84 9.43
C PRO A 15 -11.62 6.49 8.08
N ARG A 16 -12.21 7.70 8.07
CA ARG A 16 -12.52 8.44 6.84
C ARG A 16 -11.24 8.91 6.15
N VAL A 17 -10.32 9.46 6.93
CA VAL A 17 -8.97 9.86 6.48
C VAL A 17 -8.24 8.68 5.85
N LEU A 18 -8.19 7.56 6.56
CA LEU A 18 -7.51 6.35 6.10
C LEU A 18 -8.13 5.78 4.83
N HIS A 19 -9.47 5.80 4.72
CA HIS A 19 -10.17 5.37 3.51
C HIS A 19 -9.80 6.24 2.31
N ARG A 20 -9.75 7.57 2.48
CA ARG A 20 -9.33 8.51 1.43
C ARG A 20 -7.89 8.24 0.99
N LEU A 21 -6.94 8.15 1.93
CA LEU A 21 -5.54 7.84 1.64
C LEU A 21 -5.38 6.54 0.86
N ARG A 22 -6.04 5.47 1.32
CA ARG A 22 -6.01 4.16 0.64
C ARG A 22 -6.56 4.27 -0.79
N ARG A 23 -7.69 4.95 -0.99
CA ARG A 23 -8.27 5.11 -2.32
C ARG A 23 -7.33 5.86 -3.28
N THR A 24 -6.66 6.90 -2.80
CA THR A 24 -5.71 7.70 -3.58
C THR A 24 -4.45 6.90 -3.95
N TYR A 25 -3.82 6.25 -2.99
CA TYR A 25 -2.47 5.70 -3.18
C TYR A 25 -2.42 4.21 -3.53
N ARG A 26 -3.51 3.46 -3.36
CA ARG A 26 -3.56 2.03 -3.72
C ARG A 26 -3.26 1.79 -5.19
N GLN A 27 -3.71 2.68 -6.08
CA GLN A 27 -3.44 2.58 -7.52
C GLN A 27 -1.94 2.72 -7.86
N HIS A 28 -1.18 3.32 -6.95
CA HIS A 28 0.26 3.51 -7.05
C HIS A 28 1.06 2.46 -6.26
N GLY A 29 0.43 1.34 -5.86
CA GLY A 29 1.12 0.22 -5.19
C GLY A 29 1.34 0.41 -3.69
N TRP A 30 0.72 1.41 -3.07
CA TRP A 30 0.82 1.66 -1.64
C TRP A 30 -0.26 0.94 -0.83
N THR A 31 0.15 0.41 0.31
CA THR A 31 -0.72 -0.10 1.37
C THR A 31 -0.58 0.80 2.58
N ILE A 32 -1.68 1.37 3.06
CA ILE A 32 -1.68 2.38 4.13
C ILE A 32 -2.46 1.87 5.34
N TRP A 33 -1.96 2.11 6.55
CA TRP A 33 -2.64 1.81 7.82
C TRP A 33 -2.35 2.88 8.87
N HIS A 34 -3.13 2.87 9.95
CA HIS A 34 -2.92 3.71 11.10
C HIS A 34 -2.59 2.82 12.29
N GLY A 35 -1.48 3.11 12.98
CA GLY A 35 -1.06 2.41 14.18
C GLY A 35 -1.78 3.02 15.37
N GLU A 36 -2.82 2.35 15.87
CA GLU A 36 -3.61 2.85 17.02
C GLU A 36 -2.75 3.06 18.28
N ALA A 37 -1.79 2.17 18.52
CA ALA A 37 -0.88 2.26 19.67
C ALA A 37 0.13 3.41 19.57
N THR A 38 0.52 3.81 18.36
CA THR A 38 1.51 4.88 18.15
C THR A 38 0.89 6.21 17.72
N GLY A 39 -0.38 6.20 17.30
CA GLY A 39 -1.05 7.36 16.69
C GLY A 39 -0.50 7.72 15.29
N GLN A 40 0.32 6.86 14.68
CA GLN A 40 1.02 7.18 13.44
C GLN A 40 0.35 6.57 12.21
N TYR A 41 0.46 7.27 11.10
CA TYR A 41 0.12 6.77 9.78
C TYR A 41 1.34 6.07 9.17
N TRP A 42 1.08 4.94 8.53
CA TRP A 42 2.12 4.11 7.91
C TRP A 42 1.74 3.79 6.47
N ALA A 43 2.74 3.71 5.60
CA ALA A 43 2.57 3.31 4.20
C ALA A 43 3.70 2.39 3.73
N ALA A 44 3.35 1.26 3.12
CA ALA A 44 4.29 0.34 2.48
C ALA A 44 4.08 0.30 0.97
N HIS A 45 5.16 0.43 0.20
CA HIS A 45 5.15 0.30 -1.26
C HIS A 45 5.47 -1.14 -1.67
N THR A 46 4.47 -1.84 -2.24
CA THR A 46 4.57 -3.25 -2.65
C THR A 46 5.67 -3.52 -3.68
N GLY A 47 6.05 -2.50 -4.44
CA GLY A 47 6.94 -2.66 -5.57
C GLY A 47 8.40 -2.28 -5.37
N SER A 48 8.72 -1.61 -4.26
CA SER A 48 10.04 -0.98 -4.04
C SER A 48 10.60 -1.26 -2.66
N MET A 49 9.92 -2.09 -1.85
CA MET A 49 10.33 -2.45 -0.49
C MET A 49 10.57 -1.22 0.40
N VAL A 50 9.69 -0.22 0.32
CA VAL A 50 9.80 1.03 1.08
C VAL A 50 8.68 1.09 2.11
N LEU A 51 9.03 1.49 3.33
CA LEU A 51 8.12 1.76 4.43
C LEU A 51 8.28 3.23 4.85
N LEU A 52 7.16 3.94 4.97
CA LEU A 52 7.09 5.33 5.41
C LEU A 52 6.17 5.42 6.63
N CYS A 53 6.45 6.39 7.49
CA CYS A 53 5.60 6.77 8.62
C CYS A 53 5.42 8.29 8.66
N GLY A 54 4.35 8.75 9.31
CA GLY A 54 4.12 10.15 9.63
C GLY A 54 3.12 10.29 10.77
N ASP A 55 3.23 11.36 11.54
CA ASP A 55 2.36 11.66 12.68
C ASP A 55 1.02 12.27 12.23
N SER A 56 0.91 12.63 10.95
CA SER A 56 -0.32 13.17 10.35
C SER A 56 -0.58 12.62 8.94
N GLU A 57 -1.83 12.75 8.49
CA GLU A 57 -2.21 12.46 7.10
C GLU A 57 -1.32 13.25 6.11
N THR A 58 -1.15 14.55 6.37
CA THR A 58 -0.44 15.46 5.46
C THR A 58 1.02 15.07 5.34
N GLU A 59 1.68 14.76 6.46
CA GLU A 59 3.07 14.35 6.47
C GLU A 59 3.27 13.04 5.70
N LEU A 60 2.41 12.05 5.92
CA LEU A 60 2.49 10.79 5.18
C LEU A 60 2.25 11.02 3.67
N ALA A 61 1.26 11.85 3.32
CA ALA A 61 0.96 12.18 1.93
C ALA A 61 2.12 12.91 1.23
N GLU A 62 2.78 13.83 1.92
CA GLU A 62 3.99 14.49 1.42
C GLU A 62 5.14 13.51 1.24
N ALA A 63 5.37 12.60 2.21
CA ALA A 63 6.41 11.58 2.12
C ALA A 63 6.17 10.65 0.92
N ILE A 64 4.93 10.21 0.70
CA ILE A 64 4.53 9.41 -0.46
C ILE A 64 4.71 10.21 -1.77
N SER A 65 4.35 11.49 -1.79
CA SER A 65 4.49 12.35 -2.98
C SER A 65 5.96 12.58 -3.37
N ARG A 66 6.83 12.73 -2.38
CA ARG A 66 8.29 12.86 -2.57
C ARG A 66 8.92 11.52 -3.00
N PHE A 67 8.31 10.40 -2.66
CA PHE A 67 8.79 9.10 -3.09
C PHE A 67 8.64 8.93 -4.60
N ARG A 68 9.79 8.96 -5.31
CA ARG A 68 9.87 8.56 -6.71
C ARG A 68 10.40 7.14 -6.78
N PRO A 69 9.57 6.14 -7.13
CA PRO A 69 10.11 4.82 -7.43
C PRO A 69 11.11 4.98 -8.57
N LEU A 70 12.33 4.50 -8.37
CA LEU A 70 13.26 4.32 -9.48
C LEU A 70 12.54 3.52 -10.56
N PRO A 71 12.68 3.89 -11.86
CA PRO A 71 12.18 3.06 -12.93
C PRO A 71 12.78 1.67 -12.69
N ARG A 72 11.91 0.68 -12.50
CA ARG A 72 12.38 -0.71 -12.39
C ARG A 72 13.23 -0.94 -13.63
N PRO A 73 14.50 -1.41 -13.51
CA PRO A 73 15.18 -1.92 -14.68
C PRO A 73 14.24 -2.96 -15.27
N ASN A 74 13.84 -2.76 -16.53
CA ASN A 74 12.91 -3.62 -17.26
C ASN A 74 13.15 -5.05 -16.80
N THR A 75 12.16 -5.64 -16.13
CA THR A 75 12.17 -7.07 -15.86
C THR A 75 12.34 -7.73 -17.21
N VAL A 76 13.57 -8.14 -17.52
CA VAL A 76 13.87 -9.04 -18.61
C VAL A 76 12.84 -10.16 -18.45
N PRO A 77 12.01 -10.45 -19.47
CA PRO A 77 11.06 -11.54 -19.37
C PRO A 77 11.85 -12.76 -18.92
N ALA A 78 11.54 -13.29 -17.73
CA ALA A 78 12.16 -14.52 -17.30
C ALA A 78 11.97 -15.53 -18.43
N PRO A 79 13.04 -16.15 -18.96
CA PRO A 79 12.90 -17.11 -20.04
C PRO A 79 11.90 -18.16 -19.56
N ARG A 80 10.79 -18.29 -20.30
CA ARG A 80 9.75 -19.29 -20.02
C ARG A 80 10.46 -20.63 -20.02
N ARG A 81 10.72 -21.17 -18.82
CA ARG A 81 11.26 -22.53 -18.70
C ARG A 81 10.26 -23.43 -19.42
N PRO A 82 10.68 -24.22 -20.42
CA PRO A 82 9.80 -25.19 -21.02
C PRO A 82 9.26 -26.09 -19.89
N PRO A 83 8.00 -26.53 -19.97
CA PRO A 83 7.46 -27.45 -18.99
C PRO A 83 8.41 -28.65 -18.90
N LEU A 84 8.98 -28.87 -17.72
CA LEU A 84 9.74 -30.08 -17.43
C LEU A 84 8.77 -31.23 -17.68
N HIS A 85 9.01 -31.98 -18.76
CA HIS A 85 8.36 -33.25 -19.02
C HIS A 85 8.66 -34.16 -17.84
N LEU A 86 7.78 -34.16 -16.85
CA LEU A 86 7.85 -35.10 -15.75
C LEU A 86 7.63 -36.50 -16.35
N PRO A 87 8.52 -37.47 -16.06
CA PRO A 87 8.32 -38.82 -16.53
C PRO A 87 6.98 -39.35 -15.98
N PRO A 88 6.25 -40.15 -16.76
CA PRO A 88 4.96 -40.68 -16.33
C PRO A 88 5.12 -41.48 -15.03
N ARG A 89 4.26 -41.16 -14.06
CA ARG A 89 4.23 -41.80 -12.74
C ARG A 89 4.08 -43.31 -12.91
N PRO A 90 4.92 -44.15 -12.29
CA PRO A 90 4.78 -45.60 -12.38
C PRO A 90 3.43 -46.02 -11.80
N ARG A 91 2.67 -46.80 -12.59
CA ARG A 91 1.39 -47.36 -12.13
C ARG A 91 1.64 -48.32 -10.96
N PRO A 92 0.82 -48.27 -9.90
CA PRO A 92 0.88 -49.29 -8.87
C PRO A 92 0.54 -50.64 -9.50
N ARG A 93 1.45 -51.60 -9.37
CA ARG A 93 1.20 -53.01 -9.71
C ARG A 93 0.30 -53.56 -8.60
N GLY A 94 -0.85 -54.10 -9.01
CA GLY A 94 -1.99 -54.36 -8.14
C GLY A 94 -1.73 -55.29 -6.94
N ALA A 95 -2.70 -55.24 -6.03
CA ALA A 95 -3.09 -56.32 -5.15
C ALA A 95 -4.54 -56.71 -5.52
#